data_AF-A0A3S2WF45-F1
#
_entry.id   AF-A0A3S2WF45-F1
#
_cell.length_a   1.000
_cell.length_b   1.000
_cell.length_c   1.000
_cell.angle_alpha   90.00
_cell.angle_beta   90.00
_cell.angle_gamma   90.00
#
_symmetry.space_group_name_H-M   'P 1'
#
loop_
_entity.id
_entity.type
_entity.pdbx_description
1 polymer ?
#
loop_
_entity_poly.entity_id
_entity_poly.type
_entity_poly.pdbx_seq_one_letter_code
_entity_poly.pdbx_strand_id
1 'polypeptide(L)'
;MADDSVSVTFSSLWHLKALHRMVMNGKFDGPDDVFFGSSHLAAAQHAILEALMRAEPQQAARWESWRDARGHEEVLDRVRRHLRDHAEAVTAMEPAARRSYVESLLAPLVGDPDLLAELIGE
;
A
#
# COMPACT_ATOMS: atom_id res chain seq x y z
N MET A 1 -8.39 -7.33 -30.41
CA MET A 1 -8.75 -7.36 -28.98
C MET A 1 -8.95 -5.92 -28.57
N ALA A 2 -10.16 -5.54 -28.17
CA ALA A 2 -10.44 -4.19 -27.71
C ALA A 2 -9.74 -3.99 -26.35
N ASP A 3 -8.98 -2.91 -26.23
CA ASP A 3 -8.40 -2.46 -24.98
C ASP A 3 -9.55 -1.91 -24.11
N ASP A 4 -10.14 -2.77 -23.28
CA ASP A 4 -11.12 -2.39 -22.24
C ASP A 4 -10.39 -1.72 -21.05
N SER A 5 -9.45 -0.82 -21.34
CA SER A 5 -8.85 0.02 -20.32
C SER A 5 -9.90 1.03 -19.86
N VAL A 6 -10.57 0.70 -18.76
CA VAL A 6 -11.43 1.65 -18.05
C VAL A 6 -10.55 2.78 -17.54
N SER A 7 -10.50 3.86 -18.31
CA SER A 7 -9.77 5.08 -17.97
C SER A 7 -10.56 5.88 -16.94
N VAL A 8 -10.13 5.83 -15.68
CA VAL A 8 -10.62 6.72 -14.63
C VAL A 8 -9.91 8.06 -14.78
N THR A 9 -10.62 9.07 -15.28
CA THR A 9 -10.10 10.43 -15.40
C THR A 9 -10.50 11.25 -14.18
N PHE A 10 -9.51 11.75 -13.43
CA PHE A 10 -9.76 12.66 -12.32
C PHE A 10 -9.90 14.09 -12.84
N SER A 11 -11.03 14.73 -12.55
CA SER A 11 -11.35 16.08 -13.03
C SER A 11 -10.48 17.19 -12.44
N SER A 12 -9.72 16.90 -11.37
CA SER A 12 -8.73 17.81 -10.81
C SER A 12 -7.63 17.07 -10.06
N LEU A 13 -6.40 17.62 -10.10
CA LEU A 13 -5.28 17.16 -9.27
C LEU A 13 -5.61 17.24 -7.77
N TRP A 14 -6.45 18.21 -7.36
CA TRP A 14 -6.95 18.33 -6.00
C TRP A 14 -7.80 17.13 -5.58
N HIS A 15 -8.70 16.65 -6.44
CA HIS A 15 -9.49 15.45 -6.17
C HIS A 15 -8.59 14.23 -6.01
N LEU A 16 -7.56 14.09 -6.84
CA LEU A 16 -6.63 12.97 -6.75
C LEU A 16 -5.80 13.01 -5.46
N LYS A 17 -5.32 14.18 -5.04
CA LYS A 17 -4.62 14.37 -3.75
C LYS A 17 -5.54 14.12 -2.55
N ALA A 18 -6.78 14.57 -2.62
CA ALA A 18 -7.79 14.34 -1.59
C ALA A 18 -8.12 12.85 -1.48
N LEU A 19 -8.28 12.14 -2.60
CA LEU A 19 -8.49 10.71 -2.64
C LEU A 19 -7.31 9.94 -2.04
N HIS A 20 -6.08 10.27 -2.44
CA HIS A 20 -4.88 9.70 -1.84
C HIS A 20 -4.89 9.85 -0.31
N ARG A 21 -5.12 11.06 0.20
CA ARG A 21 -5.21 11.31 1.64
C ARG A 21 -6.33 10.50 2.30
N MET A 22 -7.52 10.46 1.71
CA MET A 22 -8.67 9.74 2.27
C MET A 22 -8.43 8.24 2.35
N VAL A 23 -7.88 7.63 1.30
CA VAL A 23 -7.62 6.18 1.25
C VAL A 23 -6.44 5.79 2.13
N MET A 24 -5.44 6.66 2.27
CA MET A 24 -4.31 6.45 3.19
C MET A 24 -4.76 6.49 4.65
N ASN A 25 -5.46 7.55 5.04
CA ASN A 25 -5.96 7.72 6.40
C ASN A 25 -6.96 6.60 6.75
N GLY A 26 -7.87 6.27 5.83
CA GLY A 26 -8.87 5.22 6.05
C GLY A 26 -8.26 3.87 6.43
N LYS A 27 -7.22 3.43 5.71
CA LYS A 27 -6.56 2.14 5.94
C LYS A 27 -5.87 2.02 7.31
N PHE A 28 -5.40 3.13 7.86
CA PHE A 28 -4.54 3.14 9.05
C PHE A 28 -5.16 3.82 10.28
N ASP A 29 -6.34 4.44 10.18
CA ASP A 29 -6.99 5.20 11.28
C ASP A 29 -7.93 4.37 12.18
N GLY A 30 -8.19 3.07 11.91
CA GLY A 30 -9.14 2.27 12.72
C GLY A 30 -8.69 0.84 13.05
N PRO A 31 -8.95 0.30 14.26
CA PRO A 31 -8.56 -1.06 14.67
C PRO A 31 -9.30 -2.19 13.92
N ASP A 32 -10.45 -1.90 13.32
CA ASP A 32 -11.33 -2.88 12.66
C ASP A 32 -11.56 -2.58 11.17
N ASP A 33 -10.52 -2.12 10.46
CA ASP A 33 -10.68 -1.89 9.03
C ASP A 33 -10.77 -3.23 8.29
N VAL A 34 -11.99 -3.59 7.89
CA VAL A 34 -12.33 -4.78 7.09
C VAL A 34 -11.55 -4.87 5.78
N PHE A 35 -10.91 -3.77 5.35
CA PHE A 35 -10.09 -3.72 4.14
C PHE A 35 -8.58 -3.79 4.43
N PHE A 36 -8.15 -3.93 5.67
CA PHE A 36 -6.73 -4.09 6.02
C PHE A 36 -6.15 -5.38 5.42
N GLY A 37 -5.15 -5.26 4.55
CA GLY A 37 -4.59 -6.38 3.79
C GLY A 37 -5.37 -6.75 2.53
N SER A 38 -6.38 -5.98 2.13
CA SER A 38 -7.09 -6.17 0.86
C SER A 38 -6.17 -5.87 -0.33
N SER A 39 -5.94 -6.87 -1.18
CA SER A 39 -5.14 -6.73 -2.41
C SER A 39 -5.75 -5.75 -3.41
N HIS A 40 -7.08 -5.66 -3.46
CA HIS A 40 -7.78 -4.71 -4.34
C HIS A 40 -7.59 -3.26 -3.87
N LEU A 41 -7.67 -3.02 -2.56
CA LEU A 41 -7.42 -1.68 -2.00
C LEU A 41 -5.95 -1.30 -2.18
N ALA A 42 -5.02 -2.23 -1.96
CA ALA A 42 -3.60 -2.03 -2.20
C ALA A 42 -3.32 -1.64 -3.66
N ALA A 43 -3.91 -2.35 -4.63
CA ALA A 43 -3.80 -2.02 -6.04
C ALA A 43 -4.34 -0.61 -6.37
N ALA A 44 -5.50 -0.25 -5.80
CA ALA A 44 -6.06 1.10 -5.96
C ALA A 44 -5.14 2.18 -5.38
N GLN A 45 -4.56 1.94 -4.19
CA GLN A 45 -3.62 2.86 -3.55
C GLN A 45 -2.37 3.10 -4.41
N HIS A 46 -1.79 2.03 -4.99
CA HIS A 46 -0.68 2.15 -5.93
C HIS A 46 -1.08 2.93 -7.18
N ALA A 47 -2.21 2.61 -7.80
CA ALA A 47 -2.68 3.27 -9.01
C ALA A 47 -2.95 4.77 -8.81
N ILE A 48 -3.54 5.15 -7.66
CA ILE A 48 -3.76 6.55 -7.28
C ILE A 48 -2.42 7.29 -7.17
N LEU A 49 -1.44 6.70 -6.50
CA LEU A 49 -0.14 7.33 -6.30
C LEU A 49 0.66 7.42 -7.60
N GLU A 50 0.61 6.40 -8.45
CA GLU A 50 1.19 6.45 -9.80
C GLU A 50 0.52 7.50 -10.68
N ALA A 51 -0.80 7.70 -10.54
CA ALA A 51 -1.49 8.79 -11.21
C ALA A 51 -1.02 10.17 -10.70
N LEU A 52 -0.77 10.31 -9.39
CA LEU A 52 -0.22 11.55 -8.82
C LEU A 52 1.19 11.84 -9.35
N MET A 53 2.06 10.84 -9.36
CA MET A 53 3.43 10.96 -9.86
C MET A 53 3.46 11.34 -11.34
N ARG A 54 2.56 10.76 -12.15
CA ARG A 54 2.41 11.13 -13.57
C ARG A 54 1.84 12.54 -13.76
N ALA A 55 0.92 12.97 -12.90
CA ALA A 55 0.32 14.30 -12.96
C ALA A 55 1.26 15.42 -12.45
N GLU A 56 2.22 15.07 -11.57
CA GLU A 56 3.23 16.00 -11.03
C GLU A 56 4.66 15.43 -11.20
N PRO A 57 5.19 15.31 -12.44
CA PRO A 57 6.51 14.73 -12.67
C PRO A 57 7.64 15.42 -11.90
N GLN A 58 7.54 16.74 -11.71
CA GLN A 58 8.48 17.54 -10.94
C GLN A 58 8.51 17.17 -9.44
N GLN A 59 7.49 16.49 -8.94
CA GLN A 59 7.38 16.02 -7.56
C GLN A 59 7.61 14.49 -7.45
N ALA A 60 7.85 13.78 -8.56
CA ALA A 60 7.91 12.32 -8.57
C ALA A 60 8.93 11.77 -7.57
N ALA A 61 10.14 12.33 -7.51
CA ALA A 61 11.18 11.92 -6.55
C ALA A 61 10.75 12.10 -5.09
N ARG A 62 9.95 13.13 -4.77
CA ARG A 62 9.40 13.35 -3.44
C ARG A 62 8.34 12.29 -3.10
N TRP A 63 7.50 11.94 -4.06
CA TRP A 63 6.53 10.86 -3.89
C TRP A 63 7.22 9.51 -3.72
N GLU A 64 8.25 9.21 -4.49
CA GLU A 64 9.06 7.99 -4.35
C GLU A 64 9.73 7.90 -2.99
N SER A 65 10.36 8.99 -2.53
CA SER A 65 10.95 9.04 -1.19
C SER A 65 9.90 8.88 -0.08
N TRP A 66 8.71 9.45 -0.26
CA TRP A 66 7.62 9.27 0.69
C TRP A 66 7.09 7.83 0.73
N ARG A 67 7.19 7.07 -0.37
CA ARG A 67 6.77 5.66 -0.41
C ARG A 67 7.66 4.74 0.41
N ASP A 68 8.86 5.16 0.80
CA ASP A 68 9.72 4.34 1.64
C ASP A 68 9.02 4.02 2.97
N ALA A 69 8.67 2.75 3.17
CA ALA A 69 7.95 2.29 4.35
C ALA A 69 8.72 2.55 5.65
N ARG A 70 10.06 2.64 5.60
CA ARG A 70 10.89 2.96 6.78
C ARG A 70 10.63 4.35 7.34
N GLY A 71 10.11 5.27 6.51
CA GLY A 71 9.69 6.59 6.94
C GLY A 71 8.40 6.62 7.77
N HIS A 72 7.72 5.47 7.95
CA HIS A 72 6.37 5.38 8.55
C HIS A 72 6.32 4.36 9.69
N GLU A 73 7.06 4.60 10.76
CA GLU A 73 7.19 3.68 11.91
C GLU A 73 5.84 3.26 12.52
N GLU A 74 4.89 4.19 12.67
CA GLU A 74 3.55 3.89 13.19
C GLU A 74 2.78 2.88 12.32
N VAL A 75 2.95 2.97 10.99
CA VAL A 75 2.35 2.01 10.04
C VAL A 75 3.03 0.66 10.17
N LEU A 76 4.37 0.63 10.26
CA LEU A 76 5.12 -0.60 10.42
C LEU A 76 4.74 -1.33 11.71
N ASP A 77 4.57 -0.62 12.82
CA ASP A 77 4.17 -1.21 14.09
C ASP A 77 2.77 -1.83 14.03
N ARG A 78 1.85 -1.20 13.29
CA ARG A 78 0.53 -1.75 13.03
C ARG A 78 0.61 -3.01 12.17
N VAL A 79 1.42 -3.02 11.11
CA VAL A 79 1.64 -4.20 10.26
C VAL A 79 2.28 -5.33 11.06
N ARG A 80 3.32 -5.06 11.84
CA ARG A 80 3.97 -6.04 12.73
C ARG A 80 3.01 -6.64 13.75
N ARG A 81 2.14 -5.82 14.36
CA ARG A 81 1.11 -6.29 15.29
C ARG A 81 0.12 -7.21 14.56
N HIS A 82 -0.37 -6.80 13.41
CA HIS A 82 -1.30 -7.60 12.62
C HIS A 82 -0.72 -8.96 12.23
N LEU A 83 0.53 -8.99 11.75
CA LEU A 83 1.22 -10.22 11.36
C LEU A 83 1.42 -11.15 12.56
N ARG A 84 1.70 -10.61 13.75
CA ARG A 84 1.80 -11.37 14.99
C ARG A 84 0.45 -11.96 15.42
N ASP A 85 -0.60 -11.15 15.39
CA ASP A 85 -1.95 -11.57 15.79
C ASP A 85 -2.52 -12.65 14.86
N HIS A 86 -2.03 -12.72 13.62
CA HIS A 86 -2.42 -13.70 12.60
C HIS A 86 -1.28 -14.67 12.23
N ALA A 87 -0.27 -14.86 13.09
CA ALA A 87 0.97 -15.56 12.76
C ALA A 87 0.73 -16.98 12.21
N GLU A 88 -0.21 -17.72 12.79
CA GLU A 88 -0.57 -19.08 12.32
C GLU A 88 -1.09 -19.07 10.87
N ALA A 89 -2.02 -18.18 10.55
CA ALA A 89 -2.58 -18.06 9.20
C ALA A 89 -1.52 -17.59 8.20
N VAL A 90 -0.69 -16.62 8.57
CA VAL A 90 0.36 -16.06 7.72
C VAL A 90 1.46 -17.10 7.43
N THR A 91 1.90 -17.84 8.45
CA THR A 91 2.93 -18.88 8.30
C THR A 91 2.44 -20.11 7.52
N ALA A 92 1.13 -20.36 7.46
CA ALA A 92 0.55 -21.38 6.61
C ALA A 92 0.47 -20.99 5.13
N MET A 93 0.68 -19.71 4.77
CA MET A 93 0.70 -19.26 3.38
C MET A 93 1.98 -19.69 2.67
N GLU A 94 1.86 -20.04 1.39
CA GLU A 94 2.98 -20.20 0.47
C GLU A 94 3.85 -18.92 0.43
N PRO A 95 5.18 -19.02 0.28
CA PRO A 95 6.09 -17.87 0.39
C PRO A 95 5.72 -16.69 -0.51
N ALA A 96 5.37 -16.96 -1.78
CA ALA A 96 4.96 -15.92 -2.72
C ALA A 96 3.63 -15.23 -2.31
N ALA A 97 2.67 -15.99 -1.79
CA ALA A 97 1.40 -15.46 -1.32
C ALA A 97 1.61 -14.63 -0.04
N ARG A 98 2.47 -15.09 0.87
CA ARG A 98 2.85 -14.36 2.08
C ARG A 98 3.50 -13.03 1.76
N ARG A 99 4.45 -13.01 0.81
CA ARG A 99 5.08 -11.78 0.33
C ARG A 99 4.05 -10.79 -0.22
N SER A 100 3.19 -11.26 -1.13
CA SER A 100 2.14 -10.43 -1.73
C SER A 100 1.16 -9.89 -0.67
N TYR A 101 0.89 -10.68 0.38
CA TYR A 101 0.08 -10.25 1.51
C TYR A 101 0.75 -9.13 2.32
N VAL A 102 2.04 -9.28 2.67
CA VAL A 102 2.80 -8.22 3.37
C VAL A 102 2.88 -6.95 2.53
N GLU A 103 3.15 -7.06 1.22
CA GLU A 103 3.15 -5.92 0.30
C GLU A 103 1.76 -5.23 0.26
N SER A 104 0.67 -6.02 0.29
CA SER A 104 -0.69 -5.47 0.36
C SER A 104 -0.98 -4.76 1.69
N LEU A 105 -0.41 -5.24 2.80
CA LEU A 105 -0.51 -4.56 4.10
C LEU A 105 0.22 -3.21 4.08
N LEU A 106 1.42 -3.15 3.47
CA LEU A 106 2.22 -1.94 3.37
C LEU A 106 1.69 -0.90 2.38
N ALA A 107 0.93 -1.34 1.36
CA ALA A 107 0.51 -0.45 0.28
C ALA A 107 -0.12 0.88 0.78
N PRO A 108 0.16 2.00 0.10
CA PRO A 108 1.03 2.18 -1.07
C PRO A 108 2.52 2.31 -0.75
N LEU A 109 2.90 2.17 0.52
CA LEU A 109 4.29 2.16 0.93
C LEU A 109 4.99 0.93 0.35
N VAL A 110 6.30 1.04 0.18
CA VAL A 110 7.16 0.02 -0.40
C VAL A 110 8.25 -0.29 0.61
N GLY A 111 8.33 -1.56 1.00
CA GLY A 111 9.43 -2.05 1.81
C GLY A 111 10.63 -2.42 0.95
N ASP A 112 11.83 -2.13 1.43
CA ASP A 112 13.05 -2.70 0.85
C ASP A 112 13.13 -4.22 1.12
N PRO A 113 14.04 -4.95 0.43
CA PRO A 113 14.15 -6.40 0.59
C PRO A 113 14.37 -6.85 2.04
N ASP A 114 15.15 -6.10 2.82
CA ASP A 114 15.47 -6.45 4.22
C ASP A 114 14.24 -6.30 5.12
N LEU A 115 13.49 -5.22 4.96
CA LEU A 115 12.25 -4.99 5.70
C LEU A 115 11.18 -6.02 5.31
N LEU A 116 11.09 -6.39 4.03
CA LEU A 116 10.16 -7.43 3.60
C LEU A 116 10.53 -8.78 4.21
N ALA A 117 11.82 -9.15 4.21
CA ALA A 117 12.29 -10.37 4.87
C ALA A 117 11.94 -10.37 6.37
N GLU A 118 12.21 -9.26 7.09
CA GLU A 118 11.83 -9.07 8.49
C GLU A 118 10.34 -9.35 8.72
N LEU A 119 9.46 -8.74 7.92
CA LEU A 119 8.01 -8.85 8.06
C LEU A 119 7.48 -10.24 7.66
N ILE A 120 8.16 -10.92 6.74
CA ILE A 120 7.80 -12.27 6.28
C ILE A 120 8.29 -13.36 7.26
N GLY A 121 9.25 -13.02 8.12
CA GLY A 121 9.87 -13.91 9.10
C GLY A 121 11.02 -14.75 8.52
N GLU A 122 11.74 -14.20 7.54
CA GLU A 122 12.92 -14.79 6.88
C GLU A 122 14.25 -14.27 7.44
#